data_AF-A0A067KAP0-F1
#
_entry.id   AF-A0A067KAP0-F1
#
_cell.length_a   1.000
_cell.length_b   1.000
_cell.length_c   1.000
_cell.angle_alpha   90.00
_cell.angle_beta   90.00
_cell.angle_gamma   90.00
#
_symmetry.space_group_name_H-M   'P 1'
#
loop_
_entity.id
_entity.type
_entity.pdbx_description
1 polymer ?
#
loop_
_entity_poly.entity_id
_entity_poly.type
_entity_poly.pdbx_seq_one_letter_code
_entity_poly.pdbx_strand_id
1 'polypeptide(L)'
;MEEDIPPPFTSSFGASTSGAGPSFQGTSNMSNDEVLARMMFRMDLFDTRLNGMEMMIADRFQSIEIMNGSLDSRMDTMQGQLQTILQLLQPPPPPET
;
A
#
# COMPACT_ATOMS: atom_id res chain seq x y z
N MET A 1 -20.71 -2.26 7.52
CA MET A 1 -19.37 -2.47 8.09
C MET A 1 -18.62 -1.19 7.86
N GLU A 2 -18.49 -0.37 8.90
CA GLU A 2 -17.83 0.95 8.85
C GLU A 2 -16.32 0.76 8.88
N GLU A 3 -15.62 1.34 7.90
CA GLU A 3 -14.15 1.36 7.83
C GLU A 3 -13.60 2.39 8.83
N ASP A 4 -12.76 1.91 9.74
CA ASP A 4 -12.05 2.70 10.74
C ASP A 4 -10.93 3.52 10.07
N ILE A 5 -11.16 4.82 9.93
CA ILE A 5 -10.23 5.76 9.29
C ILE A 5 -9.30 6.32 10.38
N PRO A 6 -7.97 6.14 10.30
CA PRO A 6 -7.07 6.63 11.34
C PRO A 6 -7.04 8.17 11.37
N PRO A 7 -6.86 8.80 12.55
CA PRO A 7 -6.95 10.24 12.68
C PRO A 7 -5.75 10.93 12.01
N PRO A 8 -5.93 12.15 11.47
CA PRO A 8 -4.87 12.89 10.80
C PRO A 8 -3.77 13.31 11.79
N PHE A 9 -2.52 13.28 11.33
CA PHE A 9 -1.35 13.71 12.09
C PHE A 9 -1.48 15.18 12.53
N THR A 10 -1.64 15.40 13.84
CA THR A 10 -1.71 16.75 14.41
C THR A 10 -0.30 17.29 14.66
N SER A 11 0.13 18.24 13.82
CA SER A 11 1.32 19.05 14.07
C SER A 11 0.97 20.14 15.10
N SER A 12 1.34 19.94 16.36
CA SER A 12 1.19 20.96 17.41
C SER A 12 2.53 21.66 17.64
N PHE A 13 2.66 22.89 17.12
CA PHE A 13 3.78 23.79 17.43
C PHE A 13 3.22 25.07 18.08
N GLY A 14 3.49 25.25 19.37
CA GLY A 14 3.52 26.55 20.03
C GLY A 14 2.27 26.97 20.84
N ALA A 15 2.32 26.77 22.16
CA ALA A 15 1.75 27.68 23.17
C ALA A 15 2.32 27.33 24.55
N SER A 16 3.35 28.06 24.98
CA SER A 16 3.91 27.96 26.33
C SER A 16 2.94 28.55 27.35
N THR A 17 2.44 27.72 28.29
CA THR A 17 1.90 28.19 29.57
C THR A 17 2.70 27.58 30.71
N SER A 18 3.11 28.47 31.61
CA SER A 18 3.95 28.22 32.77
C SER A 18 3.18 27.46 33.85
N GLY A 19 3.87 26.60 34.61
CA GLY A 19 3.43 26.26 35.97
C GLY A 19 3.01 24.81 36.24
N ALA A 20 3.84 23.84 35.89
CA ALA A 20 4.09 22.64 36.70
C ALA A 20 5.27 21.92 36.03
N GLY A 21 6.44 21.95 36.66
CA GLY A 21 7.51 21.04 36.24
C GLY A 21 6.98 19.60 36.34
N PRO A 22 7.41 18.67 35.46
CA PRO A 22 7.06 17.28 35.68
C PRO A 22 7.57 16.90 37.07
N SER A 23 6.67 16.65 38.01
CA SER A 23 7.02 15.94 39.23
C SER A 23 7.55 14.60 38.76
N PHE A 24 8.87 14.41 38.86
CA PHE A 24 9.53 13.14 38.58
C PHE A 24 9.03 12.15 39.63
N GLN A 25 7.88 11.56 39.36
CA GLN A 25 7.20 10.62 40.23
C GLN A 25 7.89 9.28 40.05
N GLY A 26 8.93 9.08 40.87
CA GLY A 26 9.72 7.87 40.91
C GLY A 26 10.66 7.76 39.73
N THR A 27 11.96 7.88 39.97
CA THR A 27 12.93 7.16 39.14
C THR A 27 12.63 5.67 39.38
N SER A 28 11.77 5.05 38.58
CA SER A 28 11.74 3.59 38.54
C SER A 28 13.13 3.20 38.06
N ASN A 29 13.94 2.65 38.96
CA ASN A 29 15.21 2.05 38.61
C ASN A 29 14.89 0.77 37.83
N MET A 30 14.47 0.94 36.56
CA MET A 30 14.36 -0.17 35.63
C MET A 30 15.74 -0.82 35.57
N SER A 31 15.77 -2.12 35.83
CA SER A 31 16.99 -2.89 35.61
C SER A 31 17.39 -2.79 34.14
N ASN A 32 18.70 -2.90 33.85
CA ASN A 32 19.17 -3.02 32.48
C ASN A 32 18.47 -4.17 31.73
N ASP A 33 18.11 -5.24 32.42
CA ASP A 33 17.38 -6.38 31.86
C ASP A 33 15.95 -5.99 31.44
N GLU A 34 15.30 -5.11 32.20
CA GLU A 34 13.95 -4.62 31.88
C GLU A 34 13.99 -3.68 30.67
N VAL A 35 15.01 -2.82 30.60
CA VAL A 35 15.26 -1.96 29.43
C VAL A 35 15.53 -2.82 28.19
N LEU A 36 16.34 -3.87 28.32
CA LEU A 36 16.63 -4.81 27.24
C LEU A 36 15.38 -5.57 26.79
N ALA A 37 14.60 -6.12 27.72
CA ALA A 37 13.36 -6.83 27.42
C ALA A 37 12.34 -5.92 26.71
N ARG A 38 12.23 -4.65 27.14
CA ARG A 38 11.38 -3.66 26.46
C ARG A 38 11.88 -3.31 25.06
N MET A 39 13.20 -3.27 24.85
CA MET A 39 13.78 -3.04 23.54
C MET A 39 13.50 -4.21 22.60
N MET A 40 13.68 -5.44 23.07
CA MET A 40 13.35 -6.66 22.32
C MET A 40 11.88 -6.72 21.96
N PHE A 41 10.99 -6.43 22.91
CA PHE A 41 9.54 -6.40 22.65
C PHE A 41 9.16 -5.36 21.59
N ARG A 42 9.77 -4.16 21.64
CA ARG A 42 9.53 -3.16 20.59
C ARG A 42 10.05 -3.60 19.24
N MET A 43 11.21 -4.26 19.20
CA MET A 43 11.78 -4.77 17.95
C MET A 43 10.89 -5.85 17.33
N ASP A 44 10.36 -6.77 18.12
CA ASP A 44 9.40 -7.80 17.69
C ASP A 44 8.09 -7.19 17.15
N LEU A 45 7.59 -6.14 17.81
CA LEU A 45 6.44 -5.39 17.32
C LEU A 45 6.72 -4.69 15.97
N PHE A 46 7.92 -4.12 15.79
CA PHE A 46 8.32 -3.54 14.52
C PHE A 46 8.43 -4.61 13.44
N ASP A 47 9.06 -5.75 13.74
CA ASP A 47 9.20 -6.87 12.82
C ASP A 47 7.84 -7.38 12.33
N THR A 48 6.92 -7.62 13.26
CA THR A 48 5.54 -8.03 12.93
C THR A 48 4.84 -7.01 12.03
N ARG A 49 5.01 -5.70 12.30
CA ARG A 49 4.44 -4.63 11.46
C ARG A 49 5.10 -4.56 10.09
N LEU A 50 6.42 -4.72 10.00
CA LEU A 50 7.16 -4.73 8.75
C LEU A 50 6.72 -5.90 7.86
N ASN A 51 6.62 -7.10 8.43
CA ASN A 51 6.11 -8.27 7.71
C ASN A 51 4.66 -8.08 7.23
N GLY A 52 3.81 -7.45 8.05
CA GLY A 52 2.46 -7.08 7.64
C GLY A 52 2.44 -6.09 6.46
N MET A 53 3.30 -5.08 6.48
CA MET A 53 3.43 -4.12 5.38
C MET A 53 3.98 -4.77 4.12
N GLU A 54 4.99 -5.65 4.24
CA GLU A 54 5.53 -6.40 3.11
C GLU A 54 4.46 -7.24 2.43
N MET A 55 3.61 -7.92 3.19
CA MET A 55 2.50 -8.69 2.65
C MET A 55 1.47 -7.83 1.91
N MET A 56 1.09 -6.67 2.48
CA MET A 56 0.18 -5.74 1.81
C MET A 56 0.77 -5.18 0.51
N ILE A 57 2.09 -4.92 0.50
CA ILE A 57 2.80 -4.46 -0.69
C ILE A 57 2.81 -5.57 -1.75
N ALA A 58 3.13 -6.81 -1.37
CA ALA A 58 3.14 -7.96 -2.27
C ALA A 58 1.77 -8.21 -2.90
N ASP A 59 0.70 -8.21 -2.09
CA ASP A 59 -0.68 -8.34 -2.57
C ASP A 59 -1.05 -7.24 -3.57
N ARG A 60 -0.68 -5.98 -3.26
CA ARG A 60 -0.96 -4.85 -4.14
C ARG A 60 -0.21 -4.97 -5.47
N PHE A 61 1.04 -5.40 -5.47
CA PHE A 61 1.80 -5.63 -6.71
C PHE A 61 1.21 -6.78 -7.53
N GLN A 62 0.81 -7.87 -6.89
CA GLN A 62 0.14 -8.99 -7.56
C GLN A 62 -1.17 -8.53 -8.22
N SER A 63 -1.97 -7.72 -7.53
CA SER A 63 -3.20 -7.15 -8.08
C SER A 63 -2.94 -6.29 -9.33
N ILE A 64 -1.87 -5.48 -9.31
CA ILE A 64 -1.46 -4.66 -10.45
C ILE A 64 -1.01 -5.54 -11.63
N GLU A 65 -0.25 -6.60 -11.37
CA GLU A 65 0.19 -7.53 -12.42
C GLU A 65 -0.99 -8.21 -13.12
N ILE A 66 -1.99 -8.67 -12.35
CA ILE A 66 -3.22 -9.24 -12.89
C ILE A 66 -3.99 -8.22 -13.72
N MET A 67 -4.14 -6.98 -13.21
CA MET A 67 -4.83 -5.91 -13.92
C MET A 67 -4.12 -5.57 -15.24
N ASN A 68 -2.79 -5.50 -15.23
CA ASN A 68 -2.01 -5.24 -16.44
C ASN A 68 -2.20 -6.35 -17.48
N GLY A 69 -2.14 -7.63 -17.07
CA GLY A 69 -2.40 -8.74 -17.98
C GLY A 69 -3.83 -8.73 -18.55
N SER A 70 -4.81 -8.31 -17.76
CA SER A 70 -6.20 -8.13 -18.21
C SER A 70 -6.34 -6.99 -19.22
N LEU A 71 -5.65 -5.87 -19.01
CA LEU A 71 -5.64 -4.75 -19.95
C LEU A 71 -5.00 -5.13 -21.28
N ASP A 72 -3.88 -5.87 -21.24
CA ASP A 72 -3.18 -6.37 -22.41
C ASP A 72 -4.10 -7.30 -23.25
N SER A 73 -4.71 -8.28 -22.59
CA SER A 73 -5.67 -9.21 -23.22
C SER A 73 -6.86 -8.48 -23.85
N ARG A 74 -7.34 -7.41 -23.20
CA ARG A 74 -8.42 -6.58 -23.72
C ARG A 74 -7.97 -5.77 -24.93
N MET A 75 -6.74 -5.26 -24.94
CA MET A 75 -6.18 -4.54 -26.07
C MET A 75 -6.02 -5.44 -27.29
N ASP A 76 -5.50 -6.65 -27.11
CA ASP A 76 -5.38 -7.66 -28.16
C ASP A 76 -6.75 -8.00 -28.77
N THR A 77 -7.76 -8.19 -27.91
CA THR A 77 -9.13 -8.45 -28.36
C THR A 77 -9.67 -7.30 -29.20
N MET A 78 -9.53 -6.06 -28.73
CA MET A 78 -10.00 -4.89 -29.46
C MET A 78 -9.25 -4.70 -30.79
N GLN A 79 -7.95 -4.97 -30.81
CA GLN A 79 -7.13 -4.91 -32.02
C GLN A 79 -7.60 -5.94 -33.06
N GLY A 80 -7.84 -7.19 -32.64
CA GLY A 80 -8.37 -8.25 -33.51
C GLY A 80 -9.76 -7.92 -34.06
N GLN A 81 -10.64 -7.37 -33.22
CA GLN A 81 -11.96 -6.90 -33.64
C GLN A 81 -11.85 -5.77 -34.69
N LEU A 82 -11.00 -4.78 -34.45
CA LEU A 82 -10.79 -3.67 -35.39
C LEU A 82 -10.23 -4.17 -36.73
N GLN A 83 -9.27 -5.08 -36.73
CA GLN A 83 -8.76 -5.68 -37.97
C GLN A 83 -9.87 -6.41 -38.74
N THR A 84 -10.72 -7.16 -38.04
CA THR A 84 -11.84 -7.88 -38.65
C THR A 84 -12.81 -6.90 -39.31
N ILE A 85 -13.16 -5.82 -38.62
CA ILE A 85 -14.03 -4.77 -39.16
C ILE A 85 -13.39 -4.15 -40.41
N LEU A 86 -12.12 -3.80 -40.36
CA LEU A 86 -11.41 -3.23 -41.52
C LEU A 86 -11.39 -4.17 -42.73
N GLN A 87 -11.23 -5.47 -42.53
CA GLN A 87 -11.31 -6.45 -43.62
C GLN A 87 -12.71 -6.53 -44.23
N LEU A 88 -13.77 -6.46 -43.42
CA LEU A 88 -15.14 -6.45 -43.93
C LEU A 88 -15.49 -5.19 -44.73
N LEU A 89 -14.81 -4.09 -44.44
CA LEU A 89 -14.91 -2.84 -45.18
C LEU A 89 -14.10 -2.84 -46.49
N GLN A 90 -13.18 -3.78 -46.69
CA GLN A 90 -12.42 -3.86 -47.93
C GLN A 90 -13.31 -4.38 -49.08
N PRO A 91 -13.25 -3.75 -50.27
CA PRO A 91 -13.96 -4.27 -51.43
C PRO A 91 -13.42 -5.65 -51.82
N PRO A 92 -14.27 -6.54 -52.37
CA PRO A 92 -13.80 -7.83 -52.84
C PRO A 92 -12.74 -7.67 -53.93
N PRO A 93 -11.71 -8.53 -53.96
CA PRO A 93 -10.66 -8.44 -54.97
C PRO A 93 -11.27 -8.57 -56.38
N PRO A 94 -10.69 -7.87 -57.37
CA PRO A 94 -11.16 -7.92 -58.75
C PRO A 94 -11.05 -9.36 -59.30
N PRO A 95 -11.99 -9.80 -60.14
CA PRO A 95 -11.94 -11.13 -60.74
C PRO A 95 -10.73 -11.26 -61.65
N GLU A 96 -10.00 -12.36 -61.53
CA GLU A 96 -8.89 -12.71 -62.42
C GLU A 96 -9.45 -13.02 -63.82
N THR A 97 -9.03 -12.22 -64.81
CA THR A 97 -9.38 -12.38 -66.24
C THR A 97 -8.41 -13.27 -66.98
#